data_AF-X0ZAG6-F1
#
_entry.id   AF-X0ZAG6-F1
#
_cell.length_a   1.000
_cell.length_b   1.000
_cell.length_c   1.000
_cell.angle_alpha   90.00
_cell.angle_beta   90.00
_cell.angle_gamma   90.00
#
_symmetry.space_group_name_H-M   'P 1'
#
loop_
_entity.id
_entity.type
_entity.pdbx_description
1 polymer ?
#
loop_
_entity_poly.entity_id
_entity_poly.type
_entity_poly.pdbx_seq_one_letter_code
_entity_poly.pdbx_strand_id
1 'polypeptide(L)'
;MMGDSRYRYTKKELYDFSPQRSFKGDAREAAFLLGGIGTGNVSIGARGELRDWEIFNSPGKGNILPYSFFAIRTQSEKGEVVT
;
A
#
# COMPACT_ATOMS: atom_id res chain seq x y z
N MET A 1 4.83 -11.09 37.80
CA MET A 1 3.92 -11.89 36.95
C MET A 1 4.77 -12.49 35.85
N MET A 2 5.09 -13.79 35.96
CA MET A 2 6.02 -14.52 35.08
C MET A 2 5.46 -14.57 33.65
N GLY A 3 6.20 -14.03 32.68
CA GLY A 3 5.88 -14.18 31.26
C GLY A 3 6.11 -15.62 30.79
N ASP A 4 5.15 -16.16 30.06
CA ASP A 4 5.25 -17.45 29.38
C ASP A 4 6.45 -17.45 28.42
N SER A 5 7.50 -18.21 28.75
CA SER A 5 8.81 -18.24 28.04
C SER A 5 8.77 -18.77 26.60
N ARG A 6 7.58 -19.06 26.06
CA ARG A 6 7.40 -19.67 24.74
C ARG A 6 7.55 -18.72 23.55
N TYR A 7 7.53 -17.41 23.76
CA TYR A 7 7.59 -16.43 22.67
C TYR A 7 8.65 -15.36 22.92
N ARG A 8 9.43 -15.06 21.87
CA ARG A 8 10.53 -14.08 21.89
C ARG A 8 10.07 -12.63 22.09
N TYR A 9 8.80 -12.34 21.84
CA TYR A 9 8.19 -11.01 21.95
C TYR A 9 6.87 -11.09 22.73
N THR A 10 6.56 -10.04 23.49
CA THR A 10 5.25 -9.86 24.13
C THR A 10 4.19 -9.52 23.09
N LYS A 11 2.91 -9.73 23.41
CA LYS A 11 1.79 -9.28 22.54
C LYS A 11 1.88 -7.79 22.22
N LYS A 12 2.24 -6.97 23.22
CA LYS A 12 2.37 -5.53 23.04
C LYS A 12 3.43 -5.19 22.00
N GLU A 13 4.60 -5.83 22.07
CA GLU A 13 5.69 -5.63 21.11
C GLU A 13 5.33 -6.15 19.72
N LEU A 14 4.58 -7.26 19.63
CA LEU A 14 4.15 -7.82 18.36
C LEU A 14 3.15 -6.92 17.62
N TYR A 15 2.27 -6.24 18.36
CA TYR A 15 1.27 -5.31 17.81
C TYR A 15 1.76 -3.85 17.82
N ASP A 16 2.98 -3.58 18.25
CA ASP A 16 3.60 -2.27 18.15
C ASP A 16 3.97 -2.01 16.70
N PHE A 17 3.38 -0.99 16.08
CA PHE A 17 3.68 -0.67 14.69
C PHE A 17 5.13 -0.21 14.52
N SER A 18 5.77 0.35 15.56
CA SER A 18 7.06 1.02 15.43
C SER A 18 7.04 2.12 14.33
N PRO A 19 8.08 2.94 14.20
CA PRO A 19 8.14 3.93 13.13
C PRO A 19 8.10 3.25 11.75
N GLN A 20 7.10 3.62 10.94
CA GLN A 20 6.98 3.11 9.59
C GLN A 20 7.93 3.85 8.66
N ARG A 21 8.62 3.09 7.80
CA ARG A 21 9.47 3.69 6.77
C ARG A 21 8.59 4.45 5.78
N SER A 22 8.89 5.73 5.56
CA SER A 22 8.22 6.56 4.55
C SER A 22 9.17 6.90 3.42
N PHE A 23 8.65 6.93 2.19
CA PHE A 23 9.38 7.32 1.01
C PHE A 23 8.82 8.64 0.48
N LYS A 24 9.69 9.49 -0.07
CA LYS A 24 9.25 10.68 -0.78
C LYS A 24 8.58 10.27 -2.09
N GLY A 25 7.68 11.11 -2.60
CA GLY A 25 6.94 10.83 -3.83
C GLY A 25 7.80 10.73 -5.10
N ASP A 26 9.07 11.14 -5.05
CA ASP A 26 10.04 11.02 -6.14
C ASP A 26 10.89 9.74 -6.06
N ALA A 27 10.65 8.85 -5.09
CA ALA A 27 11.33 7.56 -4.98
C ALA A 27 10.87 6.58 -6.07
N ARG A 28 11.49 6.65 -7.25
CA ARG A 28 11.10 5.91 -8.46
C ARG A 28 11.18 4.39 -8.31
N GLU A 29 12.07 3.92 -7.44
CA GLU A 29 12.33 2.51 -7.16
C GLU A 29 11.31 1.89 -6.21
N ALA A 30 10.53 2.70 -5.48
CA ALA A 30 9.48 2.18 -4.61
C ALA A 30 8.30 1.69 -5.46
N ALA A 31 8.21 0.37 -5.66
CA ALA A 31 7.13 -0.34 -6.34
C ALA A 31 6.73 -1.54 -5.49
N PHE A 32 5.64 -1.42 -4.75
CA PHE A 32 5.17 -2.49 -3.88
C PHE A 32 4.13 -3.33 -4.61
N LEU A 33 4.40 -4.63 -4.78
CA LEU A 33 3.48 -5.56 -5.41
C LEU A 33 2.22 -5.74 -4.57
N LEU A 34 1.06 -5.56 -5.19
CA LEU A 34 -0.24 -5.92 -4.67
C LEU A 34 -0.78 -7.10 -5.47
N GLY A 35 -0.48 -8.30 -4.98
CA GLY A 35 -0.87 -9.55 -5.60
C GLY A 35 -0.17 -10.74 -4.96
N GLY A 36 -0.79 -11.91 -5.05
CA GLY A 36 -0.22 -13.18 -4.64
C GLY A 36 0.53 -13.86 -5.79
N ILE A 37 1.22 -14.95 -5.47
CA ILE A 37 1.84 -15.80 -6.50
C ILE A 37 0.74 -16.36 -7.40
N GLY A 38 0.88 -16.17 -8.71
CA GLY A 38 -0.04 -16.71 -9.72
C GLY A 38 -1.36 -15.96 -9.89
N THR A 39 -1.63 -14.87 -9.16
CA THR A 39 -2.89 -14.10 -9.29
C THR A 39 -2.81 -12.96 -10.31
N GLY A 40 -1.60 -12.63 -10.77
CA GLY A 40 -1.29 -11.34 -11.37
C GLY A 40 -1.03 -10.27 -10.29
N ASN A 41 -0.38 -9.19 -10.70
CA ASN A 41 0.05 -8.10 -9.83
C ASN A 41 -0.33 -6.72 -10.39
N VAL A 42 -0.52 -5.78 -9.48
CA VAL A 42 -0.44 -4.34 -9.73
C VAL A 42 0.53 -3.74 -8.71
N SER A 43 1.37 -2.79 -9.10
CA SER A 43 2.33 -2.16 -8.19
C SER A 43 1.81 -0.83 -7.66
N ILE A 44 2.07 -0.56 -6.37
CA ILE A 44 1.84 0.74 -5.73
C ILE A 44 3.16 1.52 -5.70
N GLY A 45 3.17 2.70 -6.31
CA GLY A 45 4.31 3.61 -6.31
C GLY A 45 4.44 4.47 -5.05
N ALA A 46 5.53 5.23 -4.96
CA ALA A 46 5.82 6.08 -3.80
C ALA A 46 4.78 7.17 -3.54
N ARG A 47 4.01 7.58 -4.55
CA ARG A 47 2.94 8.58 -4.42
C ARG A 47 1.56 7.96 -4.24
N GLY A 48 1.50 6.63 -4.10
CA GLY A 48 0.24 5.89 -4.04
C GLY A 48 -0.42 5.68 -5.42
N GLU A 49 0.31 5.93 -6.51
CA GLU A 49 -0.17 5.65 -7.86
C GLU A 49 -0.15 4.14 -8.18
N LEU A 50 -1.11 3.70 -8.99
CA LEU A 50 -1.16 2.33 -9.52
C LEU A 50 -0.35 2.26 -10.82
N ARG A 51 0.62 1.35 -10.89
CA ARG A 51 1.48 1.12 -12.08
C ARG A 51 1.76 -0.37 -12.28
N ASP A 52 2.40 -0.69 -13.41
CA ASP A 52 2.90 -2.04 -13.71
C ASP A 52 1.80 -3.11 -13.64
N TRP A 53 0.80 -2.99 -14.51
CA TRP A 53 -0.34 -3.91 -14.56
C TRP A 53 0.06 -5.25 -15.18
N GLU A 54 0.44 -6.20 -14.35
CA GLU A 54 0.87 -7.56 -14.70
C GLU A 54 -0.27 -8.55 -14.45
N ILE A 55 -1.35 -8.37 -15.18
CA ILE A 55 -2.57 -9.18 -15.13
C ILE A 55 -2.68 -10.04 -16.39
N PHE A 56 -3.45 -11.13 -16.34
CA PHE A 56 -3.63 -12.08 -17.45
C PHE A 56 -2.36 -12.85 -17.85
N ASN A 57 -1.51 -13.19 -16.87
CA ASN A 57 -0.29 -13.98 -17.10
C ASN A 57 0.62 -13.38 -18.18
N SER A 58 0.62 -12.06 -18.31
CA SER A 58 1.36 -11.31 -19.32
C SER A 58 2.31 -10.33 -18.62
N PRO A 59 3.56 -10.17 -19.10
CA PRO A 59 4.44 -9.12 -18.61
C PRO A 59 3.79 -7.75 -18.80
N GLY A 60 3.89 -6.89 -17.79
CA GLY A 60 3.15 -5.63 -17.75
C GLY A 60 3.90 -4.48 -17.11
N LYS A 61 5.22 -4.59 -16.96
CA LYS A 61 6.05 -3.51 -16.43
C LYS A 61 5.94 -2.26 -17.32
N GLY A 62 5.74 -1.11 -16.69
CA GLY A 62 5.51 0.17 -17.37
C GLY A 62 4.09 0.35 -17.90
N ASN A 63 3.25 -0.70 -17.91
CA ASN A 63 1.85 -0.53 -18.31
C ASN A 63 1.13 0.36 -17.32
N ILE A 64 0.38 1.31 -17.86
CA ILE A 64 -0.55 2.15 -17.14
C ILE A 64 -1.96 1.79 -17.59
N LEU A 65 -2.88 1.69 -16.64
CA LEU A 65 -4.30 1.59 -16.94
C LEU A 65 -4.92 2.98 -16.76
N PRO A 66 -5.35 3.65 -17.84
CA PRO A 66 -5.97 4.96 -17.75
C PRO A 66 -7.19 4.95 -16.81
N TYR A 67 -7.47 6.09 -16.19
CA TYR A 67 -8.63 6.28 -15.30
C TYR A 67 -8.66 5.35 -14.08
N SER A 68 -7.52 4.79 -13.68
CA SER A 68 -7.37 3.96 -12.49
C SER A 68 -6.65 4.73 -11.39
N PHE A 69 -7.41 5.34 -10.49
CA PHE A 69 -6.88 6.14 -9.39
C PHE A 69 -7.86 6.15 -8.21
N PHE A 70 -7.34 6.41 -7.02
CA PHE A 70 -8.17 6.68 -5.86
C PHE A 70 -8.74 8.10 -5.95
N ALA A 71 -10.04 8.24 -5.79
CA ALA A 71 -10.73 9.52 -5.75
C ALA A 71 -11.40 9.71 -4.39
N ILE A 72 -11.24 10.89 -3.81
CA ILE A 72 -11.87 11.25 -2.55
C ILE A 72 -12.66 12.54 -2.77
N ARG A 73 -13.92 12.54 -2.34
CA ARG A 73 -14.73 13.75 -2.19
C ARG A 73 -14.87 14.04 -0.71
N THR A 74 -14.46 15.22 -0.28
CA THR A 74 -14.63 15.68 1.11
C THR A 74 -15.82 16.64 1.20
N GLN A 75 -16.47 16.67 2.36
CA GLN A 75 -17.55 17.60 2.65
C GLN A 75 -17.48 18.08 4.11
N SER A 76 -17.92 19.31 4.36
CA SER A 76 -18.08 19.82 5.72
C SER A 76 -19.28 19.14 6.42
N GLU A 77 -19.38 19.28 7.74
CA GLU A 77 -20.55 18.82 8.51
C GLU A 77 -21.86 19.44 8.01
N LYS A 78 -21.80 20.61 7.36
CA LYS A 78 -22.94 21.32 6.78
C LYS A 78 -23.30 20.84 5.36
N GLY A 79 -22.55 19.88 4.80
CA GLY A 79 -22.80 19.30 3.48
C GLY A 79 -22.15 20.03 2.30
N GLU A 80 -21.32 21.03 2.55
CA GLU A 80 -20.61 21.78 1.50
C GLU A 80 -19.40 20.98 1.00
N VAL A 81 -19.18 20.93 -0.32
CA VAL A 81 -18.00 20.29 -0.92
C VAL A 81 -16.76 21.07 -0.52
N VAL A 82 -15.76 20.37 0.02
CA VAL A 82 -14.45 20.95 0.34
C VAL A 82 -13.36 20.15 -0.36
N THR A 83 -12.12 20.64 -0.31
CA THR A 83 -10.92 19.91 -0.79
C THR A 83 -10.12 19.47 0.42
#